data_AF-A0A7J8V893-F1
#
_entry.id   AF-A0A7J8V893-F1
#
_cell.length_a   1.000
_cell.length_b   1.000
_cell.length_c   1.000
_cell.angle_alpha   90.00
_cell.angle_beta   90.00
_cell.angle_gamma   90.00
#
_symmetry.space_group_name_H-M   'P 1'
#
loop_
_entity.id
_entity.type
_entity.pdbx_description
1 polymer ?
#
loop_
_entity_poly.entity_id
_entity_poly.type
_entity_poly.pdbx_seq_one_letter_code
_entity_poly.pdbx_strand_id
1 'polypeptide(L)'
;MGKLSGLRHLFMTLFLHNFASFMVIPAITDVTMAALCPGRDECSLAIYISGFQQAIIGLGSFVMMPLVGNLSDKYGRKALLTVPITLTIFPLAILAYSRTRSFFYAYYILKILTAMFCEGSVHCLSLAYVADNIPEGRRASAFGILSGIGSCAFVCGTLSTRFLSTASTFQVSTAMAMLSAVYMRVFLPDSIINDNLSTPIISEGKSDGVANQNEEPDKKMQVFKTMPSMEDMLALLKSSLTFSQAAIVSFFSNLADVGLHASLLYYLKARFHFNKDQFADLMVITGVAGTISQA
;
A
#
# COMPACT_ATOMS: atom_id res chain seq x y z
N MET A 1 -14.05 25.26 2.14
CA MET A 1 -13.59 24.68 0.86
C MET A 1 -12.12 24.90 0.58
N GLY A 2 -11.49 26.06 0.90
CA GLY A 2 -10.08 26.34 0.58
C GLY A 2 -9.04 25.29 1.02
N LYS A 3 -9.07 24.79 2.26
CA LYS A 3 -8.11 23.76 2.74
C LYS A 3 -8.29 22.38 2.10
N LEU A 4 -9.52 22.04 1.68
CA LEU A 4 -9.79 20.77 0.97
C LEU A 4 -9.15 20.78 -0.44
N SER A 5 -9.02 21.95 -1.05
CA SER A 5 -8.30 22.13 -2.31
C SER A 5 -6.80 21.80 -2.17
N GLY A 6 -6.21 21.94 -0.98
CA GLY A 6 -4.83 21.55 -0.70
C GLY A 6 -4.62 20.04 -0.70
N LEU A 7 -5.65 19.26 -0.36
CA LEU A 7 -5.60 17.79 -0.36
C LEU A 7 -5.85 17.16 -1.73
N ARG A 8 -6.26 17.94 -2.73
CA ARG A 8 -6.56 17.43 -4.07
C ARG A 8 -5.40 16.65 -4.69
N HIS A 9 -4.17 17.09 -4.46
CA HIS A 9 -2.98 16.40 -4.98
C HIS A 9 -2.71 15.07 -4.27
N LEU A 10 -2.99 14.98 -2.96
CA LEU A 10 -2.94 13.73 -2.22
C LEU A 10 -3.99 12.76 -2.76
N PHE A 11 -5.24 13.23 -2.86
CA PHE A 11 -6.36 12.45 -3.38
C PHE A 11 -6.11 11.91 -4.78
N MET A 12 -5.60 12.73 -5.70
CA MET A 12 -5.24 12.28 -7.05
C MET A 12 -4.10 11.26 -7.04
N THR A 13 -3.07 11.48 -6.22
CA THR A 13 -1.96 10.52 -6.07
C THR A 13 -2.47 9.15 -5.62
N LEU A 14 -3.32 9.14 -4.60
CA LEU A 14 -3.88 7.91 -4.03
C LEU A 14 -4.84 7.22 -4.98
N PHE A 15 -5.65 7.99 -5.72
CA PHE A 15 -6.48 7.45 -6.78
C PHE A 15 -5.63 6.69 -7.80
N LEU A 16 -4.57 7.33 -8.34
CA LEU A 16 -3.68 6.71 -9.32
C LEU A 16 -2.97 5.46 -8.76
N HIS A 17 -2.48 5.54 -7.52
CA HIS A 17 -1.81 4.42 -6.86
C HIS A 17 -2.76 3.23 -6.64
N ASN A 18 -3.93 3.49 -6.07
CA ASN A 18 -4.93 2.45 -5.80
C ASN A 18 -5.49 1.88 -7.11
N PHE A 19 -5.70 2.71 -8.13
CA PHE A 19 -6.11 2.28 -9.46
C PHE A 19 -5.11 1.26 -10.02
N ALA A 20 -3.80 1.58 -9.98
CA ALA A 20 -2.75 0.68 -10.45
C ALA A 20 -2.73 -0.64 -9.67
N SER A 21 -2.82 -0.57 -8.33
CA SER A 21 -2.79 -1.76 -7.45
C SER A 21 -4.01 -2.66 -7.65
N PHE A 22 -5.22 -2.11 -7.72
CA PHE A 22 -6.46 -2.87 -7.84
C PHE A 22 -6.66 -3.48 -9.23
N MET A 23 -6.13 -2.84 -10.28
CA MET A 23 -6.21 -3.36 -11.65
C MET A 23 -5.48 -4.69 -11.85
N VAL A 24 -4.53 -5.05 -10.98
CA VAL A 24 -3.76 -6.29 -11.11
C VAL A 24 -4.40 -7.48 -10.39
N ILE A 25 -5.28 -7.22 -9.41
CA ILE A 25 -5.84 -8.25 -8.54
C ILE A 25 -6.62 -9.33 -9.32
N PRO A 26 -7.51 -9.01 -10.28
CA PRO A 26 -8.20 -10.06 -11.03
C PRO A 26 -7.26 -10.90 -11.90
N ALA A 27 -6.15 -10.30 -12.37
CA ALA A 27 -5.22 -10.93 -13.30
C ALA A 27 -4.15 -11.79 -12.59
N ILE A 28 -3.83 -11.53 -11.32
CA ILE A 28 -2.73 -12.21 -10.62
C ILE A 28 -3.01 -13.70 -10.40
N THR A 29 -4.27 -14.08 -10.18
CA THR A 29 -4.69 -15.48 -10.04
C THR A 29 -4.40 -16.25 -11.33
N ASP A 30 -4.72 -15.66 -12.49
CA ASP A 30 -4.45 -16.27 -13.79
C ASP A 30 -2.94 -16.39 -14.07
N VAL A 31 -2.16 -15.35 -13.74
CA VAL A 31 -0.70 -15.38 -13.89
C VAL A 31 -0.06 -16.43 -12.99
N THR A 32 -0.49 -16.51 -11.73
CA THR A 32 0.05 -17.49 -10.77
C THR A 32 -0.24 -18.91 -11.21
N MET A 33 -1.48 -19.18 -11.65
CA MET A 33 -1.87 -20.50 -12.15
C MET A 33 -1.09 -20.88 -13.40
N ALA A 34 -0.96 -19.96 -14.37
CA ALA A 34 -0.20 -20.20 -15.59
C ALA A 34 1.30 -20.47 -15.34
N ALA A 35 1.90 -19.79 -14.35
CA ALA A 35 3.31 -19.94 -14.02
C ALA A 35 3.63 -21.22 -13.23
N LEU A 36 2.76 -21.62 -12.30
CA LEU A 36 3.01 -22.76 -11.40
C LEU A 36 2.46 -24.08 -11.94
N CYS A 37 1.28 -24.06 -12.57
CA CYS A 37 0.52 -25.22 -13.00
C CYS A 37 -0.05 -24.98 -14.42
N PRO A 38 0.79 -24.97 -15.47
CA PRO A 38 0.34 -24.68 -16.82
C PRO A 38 -0.70 -25.71 -17.30
N GLY A 39 -1.83 -25.23 -17.83
CA GLY A 39 -2.89 -26.07 -18.39
C GLY A 39 -3.78 -26.78 -17.37
N ARG A 40 -3.71 -26.44 -16.08
CA ARG A 40 -4.59 -26.97 -15.03
C ARG A 40 -5.31 -25.83 -14.32
N ASP A 41 -6.61 -26.03 -14.06
CA ASP A 41 -7.42 -25.09 -13.28
C ASP A 41 -7.36 -25.38 -11.76
N GLU A 42 -6.86 -26.56 -11.40
CA GLU A 42 -6.63 -26.96 -10.01
C GLU A 42 -5.13 -26.98 -9.70
N CYS A 43 -4.72 -26.19 -8.70
CA CYS A 43 -3.34 -26.12 -8.26
C CYS A 43 -3.29 -25.75 -6.77
N SER A 44 -3.20 -26.76 -5.90
CA SER A 44 -3.07 -26.54 -4.45
C SER A 44 -1.82 -25.71 -4.12
N LEU A 45 -0.74 -25.90 -4.88
CA LEU A 45 0.50 -25.14 -4.73
C LEU A 45 0.30 -23.62 -4.86
N ALA A 46 -0.55 -23.18 -5.80
CA ALA A 46 -0.83 -21.76 -6.00
C ALA A 46 -1.53 -21.12 -4.79
N ILE A 47 -2.43 -21.87 -4.15
CA ILE A 47 -3.14 -21.45 -2.94
C ILE A 47 -2.17 -21.36 -1.76
N TYR A 48 -1.34 -22.39 -1.54
CA TYR A 48 -0.37 -22.40 -0.45
C TYR A 48 0.67 -21.29 -0.58
N ILE A 49 1.22 -21.09 -1.78
CA ILE A 49 2.21 -20.03 -2.04
C ILE A 49 1.58 -18.65 -1.82
N SER A 50 0.36 -18.41 -2.31
CA SER A 50 -0.32 -17.12 -2.12
C SER A 50 -0.65 -16.86 -0.64
N GLY A 51 -1.13 -17.88 0.08
CA GLY A 51 -1.38 -17.80 1.51
C GLY A 51 -0.12 -17.54 2.32
N PHE A 52 0.99 -18.23 1.99
CA PHE A 52 2.29 -18.00 2.63
C PHE A 52 2.82 -16.59 2.36
N GLN A 53 2.66 -16.08 1.13
CA GLN A 53 3.00 -14.70 0.79
C GLN A 53 2.25 -13.70 1.69
N GLN A 54 0.92 -13.86 1.81
CA GLN A 54 0.09 -12.98 2.62
C GLN A 54 0.42 -13.08 4.12
N ALA A 55 0.72 -14.28 4.62
CA ALA A 55 1.11 -14.47 6.01
C ALA A 55 2.42 -13.74 6.36
N ILE A 56 3.45 -13.85 5.51
CA ILE A 56 4.72 -13.13 5.71
C ILE A 56 4.51 -11.62 5.61
N ILE A 57 3.78 -11.17 4.59
CA ILE A 57 3.49 -9.74 4.39
C ILE A 57 2.75 -9.19 5.60
N GLY A 58 1.72 -9.88 6.10
CA GLY A 58 0.94 -9.47 7.27
C GLY A 58 1.80 -9.40 8.54
N LEU A 59 2.59 -10.43 8.82
CA LEU A 59 3.47 -10.45 10.00
C LEU A 59 4.54 -9.36 9.94
N GLY A 60 5.14 -9.16 8.76
CA GLY A 60 6.13 -8.10 8.59
C GLY A 60 5.54 -6.71 8.69
N SER A 61 4.36 -6.49 8.10
CA SER A 61 3.65 -5.21 8.17
C SER A 61 3.23 -4.89 9.60
N PHE A 62 2.85 -5.89 10.40
CA PHE A 62 2.52 -5.71 11.82
C PHE A 62 3.70 -5.08 12.60
N VAL A 63 4.94 -5.49 12.30
CA VAL A 63 6.15 -4.95 12.94
C VAL A 63 6.58 -3.63 12.30
N MET A 64 6.49 -3.52 10.98
CA MET A 64 6.99 -2.35 10.24
C MET A 64 6.06 -1.15 10.29
N MET A 65 4.74 -1.33 10.44
CA MET A 65 3.80 -0.21 10.37
C MET A 65 3.99 0.84 11.48
N PRO A 66 4.19 0.47 12.76
CA PRO A 66 4.53 1.44 13.81
C PRO A 66 5.86 2.16 13.54
N LEU A 67 6.86 1.43 13.03
CA LEU A 67 8.17 1.99 12.67
C LEU A 67 8.02 3.03 11.55
N VAL A 68 7.26 2.71 10.50
CA VAL A 68 6.93 3.62 9.40
C VAL A 68 6.18 4.84 9.94
N GLY A 69 5.20 4.67 10.83
CA GLY A 69 4.50 5.79 11.47
C GLY A 69 5.45 6.79 12.15
N ASN A 70 6.33 6.30 13.02
CA ASN A 70 7.29 7.14 13.74
C ASN A 70 8.34 7.80 12.81
N LEU A 71 8.83 7.05 11.82
CA LEU A 71 9.73 7.61 10.80
C LEU A 71 9.03 8.72 10.00
N SER A 72 7.72 8.61 9.80
CA SER A 72 6.95 9.60 9.06
C SER A 72 6.78 10.88 9.86
N ASP A 73 6.60 10.76 11.18
CA ASP A 73 6.53 11.91 12.08
C ASP A 73 7.86 12.71 12.06
N LYS A 74 9.00 12.00 11.96
CA LYS A 74 10.34 12.61 12.00
C LYS A 74 10.88 13.10 10.66
N TYR A 75 10.72 12.32 9.59
CA TYR A 75 11.26 12.64 8.26
C TYR A 75 10.26 13.32 7.34
N GLY A 76 9.02 13.52 7.81
CA GLY A 76 7.93 14.12 7.07
C GLY A 76 7.04 13.10 6.35
N ARG A 77 5.75 13.43 6.25
CA ARG A 77 4.72 12.56 5.67
C ARG A 77 4.96 12.29 4.19
N LYS A 78 5.30 13.32 3.41
CA LYS A 78 5.53 13.21 1.97
C LYS A 78 6.74 12.34 1.64
N ALA A 79 7.85 12.53 2.33
CA ALA A 79 9.07 11.76 2.12
C ALA A 79 8.80 10.27 2.33
N LEU A 80 8.14 9.91 3.44
CA LEU A 80 7.89 8.51 3.72
C LEU A 80 6.79 7.89 2.85
N LEU A 81 5.79 8.68 2.41
CA LEU A 81 4.78 8.20 1.48
C LEU A 81 5.34 7.91 0.07
N THR A 82 6.48 8.51 -0.29
CA THR A 82 7.14 8.31 -1.61
C THR A 82 7.78 6.92 -1.69
N VAL A 83 8.29 6.39 -0.57
CA VAL A 83 8.95 5.09 -0.50
C VAL A 83 8.03 3.94 -0.93
N PRO A 84 6.84 3.73 -0.33
CA PRO A 84 5.95 2.65 -0.73
C PRO A 84 5.40 2.85 -2.14
N ILE A 85 5.06 4.07 -2.55
CA ILE A 85 4.53 4.35 -3.89
C ILE A 85 5.56 4.04 -4.99
N THR A 86 6.85 4.26 -4.73
CA THR A 86 7.91 3.90 -5.69
C THR A 86 8.24 2.42 -5.64
N LEU A 87 8.27 1.80 -4.45
CA LEU A 87 8.58 0.39 -4.29
C LEU A 87 7.52 -0.54 -4.92
N THR A 88 6.25 -0.14 -5.00
CA THR A 88 5.22 -0.93 -5.69
C THR A 88 5.44 -1.03 -7.20
N ILE A 89 6.22 -0.13 -7.82
CA ILE A 89 6.48 -0.14 -9.26
C ILE A 89 7.28 -1.38 -9.66
N PHE A 90 8.27 -1.79 -8.85
CA PHE A 90 9.17 -2.88 -9.23
C PHE A 90 8.49 -4.23 -9.42
N PRO A 91 7.68 -4.76 -8.47
CA PRO A 91 6.99 -6.04 -8.68
C PRO A 91 6.01 -5.95 -9.87
N LEU A 92 5.35 -4.81 -10.09
CA LEU A 92 4.47 -4.60 -11.24
C LEU A 92 5.25 -4.65 -12.57
N ALA A 93 6.40 -3.97 -12.62
CA ALA A 93 7.26 -3.91 -13.80
C ALA A 93 7.82 -5.28 -14.20
N ILE A 94 8.15 -6.14 -13.22
CA ILE A 94 8.61 -7.51 -13.47
C ILE A 94 7.54 -8.29 -14.26
N LEU A 95 6.29 -8.25 -13.79
CA LEU A 95 5.18 -8.95 -14.45
C LEU A 95 4.72 -8.27 -15.75
N ALA A 96 5.00 -6.97 -15.92
CA ALA A 96 4.79 -6.26 -17.17
C ALA A 96 5.79 -6.67 -18.25
N TYR A 97 7.02 -7.02 -17.87
CA TYR A 97 8.07 -7.45 -18.79
C TYR A 97 7.87 -8.90 -19.24
N SER A 98 7.78 -9.84 -18.29
CA SER A 98 7.63 -11.26 -18.61
C SER A 98 6.93 -12.02 -17.50
N ARG A 99 6.16 -13.03 -17.89
CA ARG A 99 5.31 -13.85 -17.00
C ARG A 99 5.70 -15.33 -17.04
N THR A 100 6.94 -15.63 -17.43
CA THR A 100 7.46 -17.00 -17.31
C THR A 100 7.74 -17.34 -15.85
N ARG A 101 7.93 -18.63 -15.56
CA ARG A 101 8.10 -19.15 -14.20
C ARG A 101 9.22 -18.46 -13.42
N SER A 102 10.35 -18.14 -14.07
CA SER A 102 11.48 -17.46 -13.42
C SER A 102 11.15 -16.03 -13.02
N PHE A 103 10.46 -15.27 -13.88
CA PHE A 103 10.02 -13.91 -13.56
C PHE A 103 8.92 -13.90 -12.50
N PHE A 104 8.05 -14.92 -12.48
CA PHE A 104 7.07 -15.08 -11.40
C PHE A 104 7.75 -15.25 -10.03
N TYR A 105 8.79 -16.09 -9.92
CA TYR A 105 9.53 -16.22 -8.66
C TYR A 105 10.27 -14.93 -8.27
N ALA A 106 10.82 -14.19 -9.24
CA ALA A 106 11.41 -12.88 -8.98
C ALA A 106 10.37 -11.87 -8.46
N TYR A 107 9.18 -11.82 -9.09
CA TYR A 107 8.03 -11.05 -8.61
C TYR A 107 7.64 -11.48 -7.19
N TYR A 108 7.54 -12.78 -6.93
CA TYR A 108 7.12 -13.34 -5.65
C TYR A 108 8.03 -12.87 -4.50
N ILE A 109 9.35 -13.03 -4.66
CA ILE A 109 10.33 -12.61 -3.66
C ILE A 109 10.29 -11.08 -3.48
N LEU A 110 10.29 -10.34 -4.59
CA LEU A 110 10.30 -8.88 -4.52
C LEU A 110 9.01 -8.31 -3.94
N LYS A 111 7.86 -8.91 -4.23
CA LYS A 111 6.56 -8.53 -3.66
C LYS A 111 6.55 -8.80 -2.17
N ILE A 112 7.07 -9.94 -1.68
CA ILE A 112 7.22 -10.18 -0.24
C ILE A 112 8.09 -9.08 0.38
N LEU A 113 9.29 -8.85 -0.14
CA LEU A 113 10.22 -7.88 0.44
C LEU A 113 9.63 -6.48 0.48
N THR A 114 9.07 -6.00 -0.63
CA THR A 114 8.48 -4.66 -0.71
C THR A 114 7.22 -4.53 0.14
N ALA A 115 6.29 -5.48 0.06
CA ALA A 115 5.04 -5.43 0.81
C ALA A 115 5.26 -5.60 2.32
N MET A 116 6.26 -6.36 2.76
CA MET A 116 6.62 -6.45 4.18
C MET A 116 6.88 -5.09 4.84
N PHE A 117 7.45 -4.14 4.08
CA PHE A 117 7.71 -2.77 4.55
C PHE A 117 6.59 -1.78 4.20
N CYS A 118 5.87 -2.03 3.12
CA CYS A 118 5.02 -1.02 2.47
C CYS A 118 3.51 -1.33 2.50
N GLU A 119 3.10 -2.57 2.73
CA GLU A 119 1.69 -2.96 2.66
C GLU A 119 0.88 -2.22 3.73
N GLY A 120 -0.18 -1.51 3.34
CA GLY A 120 -0.98 -0.67 4.23
C GLY A 120 -0.38 0.70 4.60
N SER A 121 0.91 0.93 4.35
CA SER A 121 1.60 2.16 4.76
C SER A 121 1.06 3.38 4.03
N VAL A 122 0.79 3.26 2.73
CA VAL A 122 0.20 4.33 1.90
C VAL A 122 -1.11 4.82 2.51
N HIS A 123 -1.97 3.89 2.95
CA HIS A 123 -3.25 4.21 3.55
C HIS A 123 -3.08 4.91 4.91
N CYS A 124 -2.29 4.34 5.83
CA CYS A 124 -2.03 4.93 7.14
C CYS A 124 -1.38 6.31 7.04
N LEU A 125 -0.36 6.48 6.19
CA LEU A 125 0.34 7.75 5.98
C LEU A 125 -0.56 8.80 5.34
N SER A 126 -1.46 8.40 4.44
CA SER A 126 -2.44 9.32 3.86
C SER A 126 -3.46 9.82 4.88
N LEU A 127 -3.95 8.95 5.77
CA LEU A 127 -4.82 9.33 6.88
C LEU A 127 -4.10 10.31 7.81
N ALA A 128 -2.84 10.03 8.16
CA ALA A 128 -2.04 10.91 8.98
C ALA A 128 -1.83 12.28 8.31
N TYR A 129 -1.49 12.31 7.02
CA TYR A 129 -1.36 13.55 6.25
C TYR A 129 -2.67 14.37 6.24
N VAL A 130 -3.82 13.71 6.07
CA VAL A 130 -5.13 14.38 6.13
C VAL A 130 -5.39 14.93 7.53
N ALA A 131 -5.09 14.18 8.58
CA ALA A 131 -5.24 14.61 9.97
C ALA A 131 -4.39 15.84 10.30
N ASP A 132 -3.16 15.89 9.80
CA ASP A 132 -2.21 16.99 10.02
C ASP A 132 -2.65 18.29 9.32
N ASN A 133 -3.35 18.19 8.18
CA ASN A 133 -3.73 19.35 7.35
C ASN A 133 -5.18 19.85 7.56
N ILE A 134 -6.04 19.05 8.21
CA ILE A 134 -7.47 19.35 8.38
C ILE A 134 -7.85 19.50 9.86
N PRO A 135 -8.60 20.56 10.23
CA PRO A 135 -9.06 20.76 11.60
C PRO A 135 -10.04 19.66 12.03
N GLU A 136 -10.04 19.34 13.33
CA GLU A 136 -10.74 18.19 13.92
C GLU A 136 -12.20 18.06 13.48
N GLY A 137 -12.97 19.16 13.52
CA GLY A 137 -14.39 19.17 13.14
C GLY A 137 -14.69 18.80 11.68
N ARG A 138 -13.68 18.68 10.80
CA ARG A 138 -13.83 18.26 9.39
C ARG A 138 -13.05 17.00 9.02
N ARG A 139 -12.32 16.39 9.97
CA ARG A 139 -11.50 15.19 9.70
C ARG A 139 -12.35 14.01 9.27
N ALA A 140 -13.50 13.78 9.92
CA ALA A 140 -14.40 12.69 9.57
C ALA A 140 -14.86 12.76 8.10
N SER A 141 -15.26 13.95 7.63
CA SER A 141 -15.64 14.16 6.22
C SER A 141 -14.45 13.96 5.27
N ALA A 142 -13.26 14.43 5.63
CA ALA A 142 -12.06 14.25 4.81
C ALA A 142 -11.64 12.77 4.71
N PHE A 143 -11.75 12.00 5.80
CA PHE A 143 -11.53 10.56 5.79
C PHE A 143 -12.59 9.82 4.98
N GLY A 144 -13.85 10.25 5.02
CA GLY A 144 -14.91 9.73 4.16
C GLY A 144 -14.61 9.94 2.68
N ILE A 145 -14.14 11.13 2.29
CA ILE A 145 -13.72 11.41 0.91
C ILE A 145 -12.52 10.54 0.50
N LEU A 146 -11.53 10.39 1.38
CA LEU A 146 -10.36 9.53 1.15
C LEU A 146 -10.79 8.08 0.90
N SER A 147 -11.70 7.54 1.71
CA SER A 147 -12.27 6.21 1.54
C SER A 147 -13.05 6.09 0.23
N GLY A 148 -13.87 7.09 -0.10
CA GLY A 148 -14.63 7.13 -1.36
C GLY A 148 -13.73 7.14 -2.60
N ILE A 149 -12.58 7.83 -2.54
CA ILE A 149 -11.56 7.78 -3.61
C ILE A 149 -10.97 6.38 -3.72
N GLY A 150 -10.70 5.71 -2.60
CA GLY A 150 -10.26 4.31 -2.57
C GLY A 150 -11.26 3.38 -3.24
N SER A 151 -12.54 3.47 -2.88
CA SER A 151 -13.62 2.67 -3.48
C SER A 151 -13.81 2.97 -4.97
N CYS A 152 -13.73 4.24 -5.38
CA CYS A 152 -13.77 4.64 -6.78
C CYS A 152 -12.58 4.05 -7.57
N ALA A 153 -11.37 4.14 -7.02
CA ALA A 153 -10.17 3.55 -7.63
C ALA A 153 -10.26 2.02 -7.73
N PHE A 154 -10.87 1.36 -6.74
CA PHE A 154 -11.13 -0.08 -6.77
C PHE A 154 -12.06 -0.47 -7.91
N VAL A 155 -13.21 0.20 -8.04
CA VAL A 155 -14.17 -0.06 -9.12
C VAL A 155 -13.55 0.24 -10.49
N CYS A 156 -12.94 1.42 -10.66
CA CYS A 156 -12.34 1.81 -11.94
C CYS A 156 -11.15 0.92 -12.32
N GLY A 157 -10.29 0.57 -11.35
CA GLY A 157 -9.12 -0.29 -11.57
C GLY A 157 -9.53 -1.69 -11.97
N THR A 158 -10.41 -2.34 -11.20
CA THR A 158 -10.89 -3.70 -11.51
C THR A 158 -11.67 -3.77 -12.82
N LEU A 159 -12.51 -2.77 -13.11
CA LEU A 159 -13.23 -2.68 -14.39
C LEU A 159 -12.28 -2.56 -15.57
N SER A 160 -11.18 -1.81 -15.44
CA SER A 160 -10.19 -1.64 -16.51
C SER A 160 -9.50 -2.96 -16.86
N THR A 161 -9.31 -3.86 -15.89
CA THR A 161 -8.72 -5.20 -16.08
C THR A 161 -9.51 -6.07 -17.07
N ARG A 162 -10.83 -5.90 -17.11
CA ARG A 162 -11.73 -6.63 -18.02
C ARG A 162 -11.39 -6.33 -19.48
N PHE A 163 -11.21 -5.06 -19.81
CA PHE A 163 -11.02 -4.62 -21.19
C PHE A 163 -9.58 -4.77 -21.69
N LEU A 164 -8.63 -5.01 -20.80
CA LEU A 164 -7.21 -5.14 -21.11
C LEU A 164 -6.79 -6.61 -21.17
N SER A 165 -5.91 -6.95 -22.10
CA SER A 165 -5.24 -8.26 -22.07
C SER A 165 -4.39 -8.38 -20.80
N THR A 166 -4.15 -9.60 -20.31
CA THR A 166 -3.31 -9.81 -19.10
C THR A 166 -1.94 -9.12 -19.23
N ALA A 167 -1.32 -9.11 -20.42
CA ALA A 167 -0.03 -8.43 -20.63
C ALA A 167 -0.17 -6.91 -20.48
N SER A 168 -1.15 -6.34 -21.19
CA SER A 168 -1.43 -4.91 -21.19
C SER A 168 -1.87 -4.42 -19.81
N THR A 169 -2.56 -5.26 -19.02
CA THR A 169 -2.95 -4.94 -17.65
C THR A 169 -1.74 -4.61 -16.79
N PHE A 170 -0.70 -5.44 -16.77
CA PHE A 170 0.50 -5.14 -15.97
C PHE A 170 1.28 -3.94 -16.53
N GLN A 171 1.33 -3.76 -17.85
CA GLN A 171 1.98 -2.61 -18.47
C GLN A 171 1.30 -1.29 -18.10
N VAL A 172 -0.03 -1.23 -18.24
CA VAL A 172 -0.83 -0.04 -17.89
C VAL A 172 -0.79 0.20 -16.38
N SER A 173 -0.87 -0.85 -15.55
CA SER A 173 -0.75 -0.70 -14.08
C SER A 173 0.61 -0.13 -13.69
N THR A 174 1.69 -0.63 -14.29
CA THR A 174 3.05 -0.12 -14.05
C THR A 174 3.18 1.34 -14.48
N ALA A 175 2.65 1.71 -15.65
CA ALA A 175 2.65 3.09 -16.14
C ALA A 175 1.86 4.03 -15.21
N MET A 176 0.69 3.58 -14.71
CA MET A 176 -0.12 4.34 -13.76
C MET A 176 0.55 4.47 -12.39
N ALA A 177 1.26 3.44 -11.92
CA ALA A 177 2.05 3.50 -10.69
C ALA A 177 3.24 4.47 -10.82
N MET A 178 3.93 4.47 -11.96
CA MET A 178 4.98 5.45 -12.28
C MET A 178 4.41 6.87 -12.33
N LEU A 179 3.26 7.05 -12.98
CA LEU A 179 2.57 8.34 -13.05
C LEU A 179 2.18 8.82 -11.65
N SER A 180 1.66 7.94 -10.79
CA SER A 180 1.36 8.26 -9.39
C SER A 180 2.61 8.74 -8.64
N ALA A 181 3.72 8.03 -8.75
CA ALA A 181 4.98 8.39 -8.10
C ALA A 181 5.53 9.74 -8.58
N VAL A 182 5.51 10.00 -9.89
CA VAL A 182 5.94 11.27 -10.49
C VAL A 182 5.00 12.40 -10.06
N TYR A 183 3.69 12.18 -10.16
CA TYR A 183 2.68 13.16 -9.77
C TYR A 183 2.83 13.56 -8.31
N MET A 184 3.00 12.58 -7.41
CA MET A 184 3.24 12.82 -5.99
C MET A 184 4.48 13.69 -5.77
N ARG A 185 5.60 13.33 -6.40
CA ARG A 185 6.88 14.00 -6.20
C ARG A 185 6.83 15.47 -6.62
N VAL A 186 6.15 15.75 -7.73
CA VAL A 186 6.03 17.09 -8.33
C VAL A 186 4.97 17.95 -7.65
N PHE A 187 3.78 17.42 -7.40
CA PHE A 187 2.61 18.24 -7.02
C PHE A 187 2.20 18.18 -5.56
N LEU A 188 2.59 17.13 -4.81
CA LEU A 188 2.22 17.05 -3.40
C LEU A 188 3.11 18.01 -2.59
N PRO A 189 2.57 18.97 -1.83
CA PRO A 189 3.39 19.78 -0.94
C PRO A 189 3.86 18.96 0.27
N ASP A 190 5.04 19.29 0.79
CA ASP A 190 5.50 18.74 2.07
C ASP A 190 4.49 19.08 3.17
N SER A 191 4.22 18.11 4.05
CA SER A 191 3.30 18.33 5.17
C SER A 191 3.89 19.40 6.08
N ILE A 192 3.07 20.39 6.44
CA ILE A 192 3.44 21.45 7.38
C ILE A 192 3.47 20.85 8.79
N ILE A 193 4.56 20.16 9.13
CA ILE A 193 4.90 19.85 10.52
C ILE A 193 5.94 20.89 10.89
N ASN A 194 5.52 21.90 11.65
CA ASN A 194 6.27 22.97 12.33
C ASN A 194 7.74 23.16 11.89
N ASP A 195 8.11 24.41 11.56
CA ASP A 195 9.42 24.97 11.15
C ASP A 195 10.73 24.44 11.79
N ASN A 196 10.69 23.49 12.73
CA ASN A 196 11.82 22.99 13.50
C ASN A 196 12.35 21.61 13.09
N LEU A 197 11.85 20.96 12.04
CA LEU A 197 12.33 19.63 11.64
C LEU A 197 12.72 19.52 10.16
N SER A 198 13.53 20.46 9.69
CA SER A 198 14.07 20.42 8.33
C SER A 198 15.49 19.86 8.33
N THR A 199 15.64 18.55 8.10
CA THR A 199 16.77 18.06 7.31
C THR A 199 16.21 17.30 6.11
N PRO A 200 16.05 17.96 4.96
CA PRO A 200 15.65 17.28 3.74
C PRO A 200 16.77 16.29 3.32
N ILE A 201 16.38 15.05 2.99
CA ILE A 201 17.30 13.98 2.56
C ILE A 201 17.94 14.29 1.20
N ILE A 202 17.39 15.25 0.44
CA ILE A 202 17.86 15.62 -0.90
C ILE A 202 17.94 17.15 -0.97
N SER A 203 19.11 17.70 -0.73
CA SER A 203 19.50 19.01 -1.28
C SER A 203 20.81 18.82 -2.01
N GLU A 204 20.77 19.07 -3.32
CA GLU A 204 21.93 19.13 -4.19
C GLU A 204 22.95 20.13 -3.64
N GLY A 205 24.23 19.77 -3.76
CA GLY A 205 25.33 20.55 -3.23
C GLY A 205 25.53 21.87 -3.96
N LYS A 206 25.73 22.93 -3.19
CA LYS A 206 26.80 23.93 -3.36
C LYS A 206 26.78 24.93 -2.21
N SER A 207 27.88 25.01 -1.49
CA SER A 207 28.68 26.23 -1.26
C SER A 207 29.52 26.10 0.02
N ASP A 208 30.82 25.89 -0.20
CA ASP A 208 31.98 26.59 0.38
C ASP A 208 31.96 27.11 1.82
N GLY A 209 33.01 26.74 2.59
CA GLY A 209 33.58 27.62 3.63
C GLY A 209 34.00 26.98 4.95
N VAL A 210 35.21 26.40 4.99
CA VAL A 210 36.24 26.48 6.06
C VAL A 210 35.89 26.12 7.53
N ALA A 211 36.50 25.01 7.96
CA ALA A 211 37.15 24.67 9.25
C ALA A 211 36.46 24.97 10.61
N ASN A 212 36.16 23.93 11.39
CA ASN A 212 37.06 23.38 12.43
C ASN A 212 36.40 22.25 13.26
N GLN A 213 37.21 21.19 13.48
CA GLN A 213 37.38 20.38 14.70
C GLN A 213 36.19 19.63 15.35
N ASN A 214 36.34 18.29 15.34
CA ASN A 214 36.08 17.29 16.40
C ASN A 214 34.65 17.12 16.97
N GLU A 215 34.34 15.87 17.38
CA GLU A 215 33.07 15.34 17.96
C GLU A 215 32.04 14.93 16.86
N GLU A 216 31.46 13.73 16.76
CA GLU A 216 31.26 12.53 17.60
C GLU A 216 30.63 11.42 16.70
N PRO A 217 30.80 10.11 16.99
CA PRO A 217 30.08 9.03 16.30
C PRO A 217 28.63 8.81 16.82
N ASP A 218 28.08 9.70 17.65
CA ASP A 218 26.89 9.46 18.49
C ASP A 218 25.52 9.69 17.82
N LYS A 219 25.48 10.33 16.64
CA LYS A 219 24.22 10.60 15.93
C LYS A 219 23.51 9.34 15.42
N LYS A 220 24.21 8.25 15.14
CA LYS A 220 23.58 6.97 14.73
C LYS A 220 22.99 6.19 15.92
N MET A 221 23.55 6.36 17.11
CA MET A 221 23.13 5.62 18.30
C MET A 221 21.85 6.19 18.93
N GLN A 222 21.60 7.50 18.81
CA GLN A 222 20.33 8.12 19.22
C GLN A 222 19.14 7.76 18.31
N VAL A 223 19.38 7.38 17.04
CA VAL A 223 18.31 7.04 16.07
C VAL A 223 17.51 5.80 16.49
N PHE A 224 18.13 4.88 17.23
CA PHE A 224 17.47 3.67 17.74
C PHE A 224 16.76 3.87 19.09
N LYS A 225 17.10 4.90 19.87
CA LYS A 225 16.53 5.16 21.20
C LYS A 225 15.20 5.92 21.19
N THR A 226 14.84 6.55 20.07
CA THR A 226 13.57 7.31 19.91
C THR A 226 12.51 6.55 19.11
N MET A 227 12.66 5.23 18.96
CA MET A 227 11.59 4.39 18.43
C MET A 227 10.68 4.01 19.60
N PRO A 228 9.34 4.16 19.52
CA PRO A 228 8.47 3.51 20.48
C PRO A 228 8.81 2.02 20.45
N SER A 229 9.23 1.49 21.59
CA SER A 229 9.59 0.08 21.71
C SER A 229 8.35 -0.75 21.37
N MET A 230 8.52 -1.95 20.82
CA MET A 230 7.39 -2.89 20.71
C MET A 230 6.68 -3.06 22.06
N GLU A 231 7.39 -2.84 23.17
CA GLU A 231 6.86 -2.77 24.54
C GLU A 231 5.87 -1.61 24.75
N ASP A 232 6.11 -0.43 24.20
CA ASP A 232 5.20 0.73 24.33
C ASP A 232 3.87 0.47 23.60
N MET A 233 3.94 -0.18 22.43
CA MET A 233 2.74 -0.60 21.69
C MET A 233 1.96 -1.68 22.46
N LEU A 234 2.67 -2.62 23.09
CA LEU A 234 2.07 -3.67 23.92
C LEU A 234 1.47 -3.09 25.21
N ALA A 235 2.11 -2.07 25.79
CA ALA A 235 1.60 -1.33 26.94
C ALA A 235 0.33 -0.53 26.56
N LEU A 236 0.31 0.12 25.39
CA LEU A 236 -0.88 0.80 24.85
C LEU A 236 -2.04 -0.18 24.63
N LEU A 237 -1.80 -1.35 24.04
CA LEU A 237 -2.82 -2.39 23.87
C LEU A 237 -3.39 -2.88 25.20
N LYS A 238 -2.58 -2.88 26.26
CA LYS A 238 -2.99 -3.28 27.62
C LYS A 238 -3.58 -2.14 28.45
N SER A 239 -3.46 -0.89 27.99
CA SER A 239 -3.88 0.30 28.74
C SER A 239 -5.39 0.40 28.91
N SER A 240 -6.16 -0.15 27.96
CA SER A 240 -7.62 -0.09 27.97
C SER A 240 -8.23 -1.40 27.47
N LEU A 241 -9.16 -1.95 28.25
CA LEU A 241 -9.90 -3.15 27.90
C LEU A 241 -10.68 -2.96 26.58
N THR A 242 -11.33 -1.81 26.40
CA THR A 242 -12.10 -1.50 25.19
C THR A 242 -11.20 -1.43 23.96
N PHE A 243 -10.04 -0.80 24.09
CA PHE A 243 -9.06 -0.72 23.01
C PHE A 243 -8.49 -2.10 22.66
N SER A 244 -8.15 -2.90 23.66
CA SER A 244 -7.67 -4.28 23.49
C SER A 244 -8.70 -5.16 22.78
N GLN A 245 -9.96 -5.11 23.22
CA GLN A 245 -11.06 -5.84 22.59
C GLN A 245 -11.28 -5.42 21.14
N ALA A 246 -11.27 -4.11 20.85
CA ALA A 246 -11.38 -3.60 19.49
C ALA A 246 -10.22 -4.07 18.59
N ALA A 247 -9.00 -4.11 19.12
CA ALA A 247 -7.83 -4.61 18.41
C ALA A 247 -7.94 -6.12 18.11
N ILE A 248 -8.38 -6.93 19.08
CA ILE A 248 -8.59 -8.38 18.90
C ILE A 248 -9.66 -8.64 17.83
N VAL A 249 -10.80 -7.94 17.91
CA VAL A 249 -11.89 -8.05 16.91
C VAL A 249 -11.37 -7.64 15.53
N SER A 250 -10.65 -6.53 15.44
CA SER A 250 -10.07 -6.06 14.17
C SER A 250 -9.07 -7.06 13.61
N PHE A 251 -8.23 -7.67 14.44
CA PHE A 251 -7.27 -8.68 14.03
C PHE A 251 -7.95 -9.89 13.39
N PHE A 252 -8.92 -10.49 14.09
CA PHE A 252 -9.61 -11.67 13.57
C PHE A 252 -10.48 -11.34 12.35
N SER A 253 -11.11 -10.16 12.31
CA SER A 253 -11.88 -9.71 11.16
C SER A 253 -10.99 -9.55 9.92
N ASN A 254 -9.83 -8.90 10.05
CA ASN A 254 -8.89 -8.72 8.94
C ASN A 254 -8.27 -10.06 8.51
N LEU A 255 -7.92 -10.93 9.47
CA LEU A 255 -7.37 -12.25 9.17
C LEU A 255 -8.36 -13.11 8.36
N ALA A 256 -9.64 -13.10 8.76
CA ALA A 256 -10.70 -13.80 8.04
C ALA A 256 -10.90 -13.23 6.63
N ASP A 257 -10.94 -11.90 6.49
CA ASP A 257 -11.17 -11.23 5.22
C ASP A 257 -10.03 -11.47 4.22
N VAL A 258 -8.77 -11.29 4.64
CA VAL A 258 -7.59 -11.55 3.80
C VAL A 258 -7.49 -13.03 3.44
N GLY A 259 -7.80 -13.94 4.37
CA GLY A 259 -7.81 -15.39 4.11
C GLY A 259 -8.89 -15.79 3.11
N LEU A 260 -10.08 -15.19 3.21
CA LEU A 260 -11.16 -15.39 2.24
C LEU A 260 -10.75 -14.86 0.87
N HIS A 261 -10.24 -13.63 0.78
CA HIS A 261 -9.77 -13.05 -0.47
C HIS A 261 -8.66 -13.86 -1.14
N ALA A 262 -7.70 -14.37 -0.36
CA ALA A 262 -6.58 -15.17 -0.86
C ALA A 262 -7.02 -16.53 -1.43
N SER A 263 -8.15 -17.08 -0.98
CA SER A 263 -8.62 -18.42 -1.39
C SER A 263 -9.79 -18.38 -2.38
N LEU A 264 -10.66 -17.38 -2.28
CA LEU A 264 -11.91 -17.27 -3.06
C LEU A 264 -11.66 -17.26 -4.57
N LEU A 265 -10.68 -16.49 -5.06
CA LEU A 265 -10.39 -16.42 -6.49
C LEU A 265 -9.88 -17.75 -7.05
N TYR A 266 -9.05 -18.46 -6.29
CA TYR A 266 -8.59 -19.79 -6.68
C TYR A 266 -9.71 -20.82 -6.61
N TYR A 267 -10.59 -20.73 -5.62
CA TYR A 267 -11.78 -21.60 -5.55
C TYR A 267 -12.70 -21.38 -6.75
N LEU A 268 -13.01 -20.12 -7.09
CA LEU A 268 -13.82 -19.78 -8.24
C LEU A 268 -13.18 -20.24 -9.55
N LYS A 269 -11.85 -20.14 -9.66
CA LYS A 269 -11.09 -20.70 -10.78
C LYS A 269 -11.24 -22.22 -10.87
N ALA A 270 -10.97 -22.93 -9.78
CA ALA A 270 -10.97 -24.39 -9.76
C ALA A 270 -12.37 -24.98 -10.00
N ARG A 271 -13.41 -24.36 -9.42
CA ARG A 271 -14.78 -24.92 -9.45
C ARG A 271 -15.60 -24.45 -10.65
N PHE A 272 -15.44 -23.20 -11.05
CA PHE A 272 -16.29 -22.56 -12.08
C PHE A 272 -15.49 -22.14 -13.32
N HIS A 273 -14.20 -22.45 -13.39
CA HIS A 273 -13.30 -22.08 -14.49
C HIS A 273 -13.29 -20.57 -14.75
N PHE A 274 -13.40 -19.78 -13.69
CA PHE A 274 -13.38 -18.32 -13.81
C PHE A 274 -12.04 -17.83 -14.34
N ASN A 275 -12.10 -16.86 -15.24
CA ASN A 275 -10.95 -16.12 -15.75
C ASN A 275 -10.89 -14.69 -15.16
N LYS A 276 -9.84 -13.95 -15.51
CA LYS A 276 -9.65 -12.54 -15.08
C LYS A 276 -10.88 -11.65 -15.28
N ASP A 277 -11.67 -11.87 -16.32
CA ASP A 277 -12.80 -11.00 -16.67
C ASP A 277 -13.97 -11.24 -15.73
N GLN A 278 -14.22 -12.50 -15.38
CA GLN A 278 -15.24 -12.88 -14.41
C GLN A 278 -14.83 -12.50 -12.98
N PHE A 279 -13.53 -12.59 -12.64
CA PHE A 279 -13.02 -12.05 -11.38
C PHE A 279 -13.23 -10.54 -11.30
N ALA A 280 -12.93 -9.82 -12.39
CA ALA A 280 -13.14 -8.37 -12.47
C ALA A 280 -14.61 -8.00 -12.30
N ASP A 281 -15.53 -8.70 -12.98
CA ASP A 281 -16.98 -8.46 -12.86
C ASP A 281 -17.46 -8.65 -11.41
N LEU A 282 -17.05 -9.74 -10.76
CA LEU A 282 -17.41 -10.01 -9.37
C LEU A 282 -16.90 -8.89 -8.44
N MET A 283 -15.65 -8.49 -8.60
CA MET A 283 -15.05 -7.41 -7.82
C MET A 283 -15.73 -6.07 -8.05
N VAL A 284 -16.10 -5.73 -9.29
CA VAL A 284 -16.84 -4.50 -9.60
C VAL A 284 -18.20 -4.50 -8.90
N ILE A 285 -18.93 -5.62 -8.94
CA ILE A 285 -20.22 -5.75 -8.24
C ILE A 285 -20.04 -5.54 -6.74
N THR A 286 -19.05 -6.21 -6.12
CA THR A 286 -18.74 -6.03 -4.70
C THR A 286 -18.33 -4.59 -4.38
N GLY A 287 -17.53 -3.95 -5.23
CA GLY A 287 -17.07 -2.57 -5.04
C GLY A 287 -18.18 -1.55 -5.15
N VAL A 288 -19.08 -1.69 -6.12
CA VAL A 288 -20.26 -0.83 -6.27
C VAL A 288 -21.22 -1.02 -5.09
N ALA A 289 -21.51 -2.27 -4.70
CA ALA A 289 -22.34 -2.56 -3.54
C ALA A 289 -21.74 -1.99 -2.25
N GLY A 290 -20.43 -2.12 -2.05
CA GLY A 290 -19.70 -1.54 -0.92
C GLY A 290 -19.76 -0.01 -0.92
N THR A 291 -19.61 0.63 -2.09
CA THR A 291 -19.71 2.09 -2.22
C THR A 291 -21.11 2.59 -1.89
N ILE A 292 -22.15 1.90 -2.36
CA ILE A 292 -23.56 2.25 -2.05
C ILE A 292 -23.85 2.04 -0.56
N SER A 293 -23.34 0.97 0.05
CA SER A 293 -23.55 0.69 1.48
C SER A 293 -22.85 1.71 2.40
N GLN A 294 -21.86 2.44 1.89
CA GLN A 294 -21.14 3.48 2.63
C GLN A 294 -21.71 4.90 2.41
N ALA A 295 -22.61 5.07 1.43
CA ALA A 295 -23.24 6.34 1.07
C ALA A 295 -24.53 6.57 1.87
#